data_AF-A0A0Q4DUU9-F1
#
_entry.id   AF-A0A0Q4DUU9-F1
#
_cell.length_a   1.000
_cell.length_b   1.000
_cell.length_c   1.000
_cell.angle_alpha   90.00
_cell.angle_beta   90.00
_cell.angle_gamma   90.00
#
_symmetry.space_group_name_H-M   'P 1'
#
loop_
_entity.id
_entity.type
_entity.pdbx_description
1 polymer ?
#
loop_
_entity_poly.entity_id
_entity_poly.type
_entity_poly.pdbx_seq_one_letter_code
_entity_poly.pdbx_strand_id
1 'polypeptide(L)'
;MVLMMANCKESNHELSQEDIVHLKNDIIENGNEYSYIKLSTYNENMKFYGETLPFSLIMINKYNYKRGYDIIAEEMIAINNNGLYDIKYLKNLNAGDRDFVLYYLKLGLKEEDIESIFLFEKIYRNGLGINKNIKKADSLKNVYTEMMKNTD
;
A
#
# COMPACT_ATOMS: atom_id res chain seq x y z
N MET A 1 28.62 5.37 -36.15
CA MET A 1 27.46 4.89 -35.36
C MET A 1 27.59 5.52 -33.98
N VAL A 2 26.91 6.65 -33.78
CA VAL A 2 26.93 7.38 -32.50
C VAL A 2 25.92 6.70 -31.58
N LEU A 3 26.40 6.07 -30.52
CA LEU A 3 25.56 5.58 -29.43
C LEU A 3 25.03 6.82 -28.69
N MET A 4 23.80 7.23 -28.99
CA MET A 4 23.07 8.12 -28.11
C MET A 4 22.60 7.31 -26.90
N MET A 5 23.33 7.40 -25.79
CA MET A 5 22.78 7.04 -24.50
C MET A 5 21.72 8.10 -24.17
N ALA A 6 20.44 7.73 -24.32
CA ALA A 6 19.34 8.50 -23.77
C ALA A 6 19.48 8.50 -22.25
N ASN A 7 20.15 9.55 -21.76
CA ASN A 7 20.25 9.85 -20.35
C ASN A 7 18.85 10.35 -19.92
N CYS A 8 18.00 9.42 -19.49
CA CYS A 8 16.71 9.77 -18.90
C CYS A 8 17.02 10.40 -17.53
N LYS A 9 17.26 11.70 -17.53
CA LYS A 9 17.14 12.49 -16.30
C LYS A 9 15.68 12.36 -15.88
N GLU A 10 15.42 11.70 -14.76
CA GLU A 10 14.17 11.88 -14.03
C GLU A 10 14.02 13.37 -13.78
N SER A 11 13.23 14.03 -14.63
CA SER A 11 12.75 15.37 -14.34
C SER A 11 11.78 15.20 -13.18
N ASN A 12 12.21 15.59 -11.98
CA ASN A 12 11.33 15.89 -10.86
C ASN A 12 10.43 17.06 -11.30
N HIS A 13 9.40 16.76 -12.10
CA HIS A 13 8.32 17.68 -12.35
C HIS A 13 7.47 17.68 -11.09
N GLU A 14 7.62 18.72 -10.27
CA GLU A 14 6.66 19.02 -9.21
C GLU A 14 5.26 19.09 -9.85
N LEU A 15 4.31 18.31 -9.33
CA LEU A 15 2.93 18.36 -9.81
C LEU A 15 2.33 19.72 -9.47
N SER A 16 1.71 20.36 -10.46
CA SER A 16 0.92 21.55 -10.21
C SER A 16 -0.36 21.19 -9.44
N GLN A 17 -1.01 22.19 -8.83
CA GLN A 17 -2.30 21.97 -8.18
C GLN A 17 -3.37 21.49 -9.17
N GLU A 18 -3.32 21.96 -10.42
CA GLU A 18 -4.22 21.53 -11.48
C GLU A 18 -4.00 20.05 -11.83
N ASP A 19 -2.74 19.60 -11.89
CA ASP A 19 -2.40 18.18 -12.09
C ASP A 19 -2.95 17.32 -10.96
N ILE A 20 -2.77 17.74 -9.70
CA ILE A 20 -3.27 17.01 -8.53
C ILE A 20 -4.79 16.87 -8.60
N VAL A 21 -5.52 17.95 -8.90
CA VAL A 21 -6.98 17.91 -9.05
C VAL A 21 -7.40 16.98 -10.18
N HIS A 22 -6.73 17.03 -11.33
CA HIS A 22 -7.01 16.14 -12.44
C HIS A 22 -6.80 14.68 -12.06
N LEU A 23 -5.68 14.33 -11.41
CA LEU A 23 -5.41 12.96 -10.95
C LEU A 23 -6.47 12.48 -9.96
N LYS A 24 -6.85 13.31 -8.97
CA LYS A 24 -7.89 13.00 -7.99
C LYS A 24 -9.23 12.70 -8.68
N ASN A 25 -9.65 13.56 -9.62
CA ASN A 25 -10.91 13.37 -10.35
C ASN A 25 -10.90 12.10 -11.21
N ASP A 26 -9.82 11.84 -11.93
CA ASP A 26 -9.71 10.68 -12.80
C ASP A 26 -9.75 9.35 -12.02
N ILE A 27 -9.20 9.31 -10.80
CA ILE A 27 -9.37 8.17 -9.89
C ILE A 27 -10.84 8.02 -9.47
N ILE A 28 -11.48 9.12 -9.04
CA ILE A 28 -12.86 9.10 -8.54
C ILE A 28 -13.84 8.65 -9.64
N GLU A 29 -13.68 9.18 -10.86
CA GLU A 29 -14.61 9.01 -11.98
C GLU A 29 -14.36 7.73 -12.77
N ASN A 30 -13.09 7.36 -12.97
CA ASN A 30 -12.71 6.29 -13.90
C ASN A 30 -11.92 5.15 -13.26
N GLY A 31 -11.46 5.30 -12.01
CA GLY A 31 -10.61 4.28 -11.37
C GLY A 31 -9.26 4.14 -12.07
N ASN A 32 -8.72 5.25 -12.58
CA ASN A 32 -7.50 5.23 -13.38
C ASN A 32 -6.29 4.83 -12.52
N GLU A 33 -5.72 3.66 -12.80
CA GLU A 33 -4.56 3.11 -12.08
C GLU A 33 -3.31 3.99 -12.20
N TYR A 34 -3.03 4.55 -13.39
CA TYR A 34 -1.87 5.43 -13.57
C TYR A 34 -2.02 6.70 -12.72
N SER A 35 -3.20 7.31 -12.71
CA SER A 35 -3.49 8.49 -11.90
C SER A 35 -3.38 8.18 -10.41
N TYR A 36 -3.86 7.01 -9.98
CA TYR A 36 -3.73 6.51 -8.61
C TYR A 36 -2.27 6.33 -8.20
N ILE A 37 -1.48 5.60 -8.97
CA ILE A 37 -0.05 5.36 -8.67
C ILE A 37 0.69 6.70 -8.63
N LYS A 38 0.49 7.57 -9.61
CA LYS A 38 1.17 8.86 -9.69
C LYS A 38 0.84 9.78 -8.51
N LEU A 39 -0.42 9.85 -8.10
CA LEU A 39 -0.85 10.61 -6.93
C LEU A 39 -0.28 10.03 -5.64
N SER A 40 -0.30 8.70 -5.50
CA SER A 40 0.21 8.00 -4.31
C SER A 40 1.72 8.26 -4.13
N THR A 41 2.51 8.10 -5.20
CA THR A 41 3.95 8.40 -5.19
C THR A 41 4.23 9.88 -4.88
N TYR A 42 3.43 10.80 -5.41
CA TYR A 42 3.56 12.22 -5.08
C TYR A 42 3.32 12.48 -3.58
N ASN A 43 2.23 11.95 -3.02
CA ASN A 43 1.89 12.11 -1.61
C ASN A 43 2.97 11.51 -0.70
N GLU A 44 3.49 10.34 -1.04
CA GLU A 44 4.59 9.69 -0.32
C GLU A 44 5.85 10.56 -0.29
N ASN A 45 6.29 11.05 -1.45
CA ASN A 45 7.46 11.92 -1.58
C ASN A 45 7.31 13.23 -0.80
N MET A 46 6.10 13.79 -0.79
CA MET A 46 5.77 15.01 -0.05
C MET A 46 5.46 14.77 1.43
N LYS A 47 5.39 13.50 1.86
CA LYS A 47 4.98 13.09 3.22
C LYS A 47 3.59 13.59 3.60
N PHE A 48 2.67 13.63 2.63
CA PHE A 48 1.26 13.97 2.84
C PHE A 48 0.47 12.74 3.29
N TYR A 49 0.80 12.26 4.49
CA TYR A 49 0.10 11.12 5.10
C TYR A 49 -1.37 11.44 5.33
N GLY A 50 -2.23 10.48 5.02
CA GLY A 50 -3.69 10.52 5.07
C GLY A 50 -4.34 10.84 3.72
N GLU A 51 -3.60 11.44 2.79
CA GLU A 51 -4.18 11.90 1.52
C GLU A 51 -4.45 10.76 0.53
N THR A 52 -3.73 9.64 0.60
CA THR A 52 -3.90 8.52 -0.35
C THR A 52 -5.05 7.60 0.05
N LEU A 53 -5.35 7.50 1.34
CA LEU A 53 -6.36 6.59 1.91
C LEU A 53 -7.73 6.62 1.18
N PRO A 54 -8.38 7.78 0.94
CA PRO A 54 -9.68 7.79 0.25
C PRO A 54 -9.58 7.22 -1.17
N PHE A 55 -8.47 7.45 -1.88
CA PHE A 55 -8.27 6.96 -3.23
C PHE A 55 -8.00 5.46 -3.26
N SER A 56 -7.23 4.92 -2.31
CA SER A 56 -7.03 3.47 -2.15
C SER A 56 -8.37 2.76 -1.89
N LEU A 57 -9.21 3.33 -1.03
CA LEU A 57 -10.55 2.79 -0.74
C LEU A 57 -11.46 2.82 -1.97
N ILE A 58 -11.42 3.88 -2.78
CA ILE A 58 -12.17 3.96 -4.03
C ILE A 58 -11.68 2.88 -5.01
N MET A 59 -10.38 2.79 -5.23
CA MET A 59 -9.78 1.84 -6.15
C MET A 59 -10.15 0.40 -5.78
N ILE A 60 -9.96 0.02 -4.52
CA ILE A 60 -10.25 -1.34 -4.03
C ILE A 60 -11.77 -1.62 -4.07
N ASN A 61 -12.59 -0.76 -3.47
CA ASN A 61 -14.00 -1.10 -3.26
C ASN A 61 -14.88 -0.85 -4.50
N LYS A 62 -14.64 0.24 -5.25
CA LYS A 62 -15.48 0.62 -6.40
C LYS A 62 -14.99 -0.01 -7.70
N TYR A 63 -13.67 -0.04 -7.89
CA TYR A 63 -13.06 -0.51 -9.15
C TYR A 63 -12.45 -1.90 -9.05
N ASN A 64 -12.61 -2.58 -7.91
CA ASN A 64 -12.08 -3.93 -7.68
C ASN A 64 -10.58 -4.02 -7.97
N TYR A 65 -9.84 -2.96 -7.63
CA TYR A 65 -8.39 -2.92 -7.77
C TYR A 65 -7.77 -3.86 -6.74
N LYS A 66 -6.98 -4.82 -7.21
CA LYS A 66 -6.47 -5.95 -6.40
C LYS A 66 -5.09 -5.68 -5.80
N ARG A 67 -4.74 -4.41 -5.59
CA ARG A 67 -3.46 -3.94 -5.02
C ARG A 67 -3.71 -2.75 -4.10
N GLY A 68 -2.69 -2.34 -3.34
CA GLY A 68 -2.76 -1.16 -2.47
C GLY A 68 -3.44 -1.41 -1.12
N TYR A 69 -3.60 -2.67 -0.73
CA TYR A 69 -4.09 -3.05 0.60
C TYR A 69 -3.11 -2.68 1.71
N ASP A 70 -1.83 -2.78 1.41
CA ASP A 70 -0.69 -2.32 2.20
C ASP A 70 -0.75 -0.81 2.42
N ILE A 71 -1.04 -0.01 1.38
CA ILE A 71 -1.20 1.45 1.49
C ILE A 71 -2.27 1.82 2.52
N ILE A 72 -3.38 1.09 2.61
CA ILE A 72 -4.39 1.31 3.66
C ILE A 72 -3.79 1.09 5.06
N ALA A 73 -2.97 0.05 5.23
CA ALA A 73 -2.30 -0.22 6.49
C ALA A 73 -1.29 0.89 6.84
N GLU A 74 -0.51 1.33 5.86
CA GLU A 74 0.47 2.40 6.01
C GLU A 74 -0.19 3.71 6.43
N GLU A 75 -1.22 4.13 5.69
CA GLU A 75 -1.93 5.38 5.95
C GLU A 75 -2.61 5.38 7.32
N MET A 76 -3.34 4.30 7.66
CA MET A 76 -4.02 4.20 8.96
C MET A 76 -3.04 4.19 10.13
N ILE A 77 -1.89 3.53 9.99
CA ILE A 77 -0.85 3.53 11.00
C ILE A 77 -0.20 4.92 11.10
N ALA A 78 0.15 5.54 9.97
CA ALA A 78 0.81 6.84 9.94
C ALA A 78 -0.09 7.94 10.54
N ILE A 79 -1.37 7.99 10.17
CA ILE A 79 -2.37 8.93 10.72
C ILE A 79 -2.42 8.83 12.25
N ASN A 80 -2.40 7.62 12.79
CA ASN A 80 -2.46 7.36 14.22
C ASN A 80 -1.10 7.49 14.95
N ASN A 81 0.00 7.72 14.22
CA ASN A 81 1.36 7.79 14.78
C ASN A 81 2.16 8.99 14.26
N ASN A 82 1.51 10.15 14.12
CA ASN A 82 2.16 11.42 13.72
C ASN A 82 2.94 11.34 12.39
N GLY A 83 2.37 10.65 11.41
CA GLY A 83 2.99 10.45 10.09
C GLY A 83 4.07 9.36 10.04
N LEU A 84 4.29 8.61 11.12
CA LEU A 84 5.28 7.54 11.15
C LEU A 84 4.63 6.18 10.88
N TYR A 85 5.11 5.51 9.84
CA TYR A 85 4.77 4.13 9.56
C TYR A 85 5.84 3.16 10.09
N ASP A 86 5.41 2.21 10.92
CA ASP A 86 6.04 0.92 11.14
C ASP A 86 4.91 -0.06 11.45
N ILE A 87 4.85 -1.21 10.77
CA ILE A 87 3.81 -2.23 11.00
C ILE A 87 3.71 -2.66 12.47
N LYS A 88 4.78 -2.54 13.26
CA LYS A 88 4.76 -2.79 14.72
C LYS A 88 3.77 -1.90 15.47
N TYR A 89 3.46 -0.73 14.94
CA TYR A 89 2.50 0.20 15.54
C TYR A 89 1.04 -0.23 15.32
N LEU A 90 0.77 -1.26 14.50
CA LEU A 90 -0.57 -1.86 14.38
C LEU A 90 -1.14 -2.28 15.74
N LYS A 91 -0.31 -2.76 16.66
CA LYS A 91 -0.74 -3.17 18.01
C LYS A 91 -1.18 -2.00 18.88
N ASN A 92 -0.76 -0.78 18.55
CA ASN A 92 -1.05 0.44 19.31
C ASN A 92 -2.36 1.09 18.86
N LEU A 93 -2.90 0.72 17.69
CA LEU A 93 -4.18 1.24 17.21
C LEU A 93 -5.32 0.83 18.14
N ASN A 94 -6.36 1.66 18.18
CA ASN A 94 -7.63 1.27 18.80
C ASN A 94 -8.24 0.06 18.04
N ALA A 95 -9.23 -0.60 18.65
CA ALA A 95 -9.79 -1.82 18.08
C ALA A 95 -10.43 -1.60 16.70
N GLY A 96 -11.16 -0.50 16.51
CA GLY A 96 -11.83 -0.19 15.24
C GLY A 96 -10.84 0.00 14.10
N ASP A 97 -9.83 0.86 14.29
CA ASP A 97 -8.81 1.13 13.27
C ASP A 97 -7.96 -0.11 12.97
N ARG A 98 -7.64 -0.88 14.00
CA ARG A 98 -6.93 -2.15 13.83
C ARG A 98 -7.74 -3.15 13.03
N ASP A 99 -9.03 -3.31 13.35
CA ASP A 99 -9.90 -4.26 12.64
C ASP A 99 -10.11 -3.83 11.18
N PHE A 100 -10.18 -2.53 10.93
CA PHE A 100 -10.22 -1.95 9.58
C PHE A 100 -8.97 -2.29 8.77
N VAL A 101 -7.76 -2.07 9.32
CA VAL A 101 -6.50 -2.44 8.66
C VAL A 101 -6.43 -3.95 8.40
N LEU A 102 -6.75 -4.77 9.42
CA LEU A 102 -6.74 -6.22 9.29
C LEU A 102 -7.76 -6.73 8.28
N TYR A 103 -8.89 -6.05 8.11
CA TYR A 103 -9.89 -6.37 7.09
C TYR A 103 -9.30 -6.22 5.69
N TYR A 104 -8.71 -5.07 5.37
CA TYR A 104 -8.15 -4.82 4.03
C TYR A 104 -6.96 -5.72 3.71
N LEU A 105 -6.04 -5.92 4.65
CA LEU A 105 -4.95 -6.87 4.44
C LEU A 105 -5.48 -8.31 4.22
N LYS A 106 -6.60 -8.70 4.85
CA LYS A 106 -7.21 -10.04 4.61
C LYS A 106 -7.85 -10.13 3.24
N LEU A 107 -8.36 -9.04 2.68
CA LEU A 107 -8.78 -8.99 1.29
C LEU A 107 -7.57 -9.22 0.38
N GLY A 108 -6.46 -8.52 0.62
CA GLY A 108 -5.23 -8.73 -0.13
C GLY A 108 -4.71 -10.17 -0.06
N LEU A 109 -4.76 -10.83 1.11
CA LEU A 109 -4.44 -12.25 1.22
C LEU A 109 -5.28 -13.15 0.31
N LYS A 110 -6.57 -12.83 0.10
CA LYS A 110 -7.45 -13.62 -0.78
C LYS A 110 -7.15 -13.39 -2.25
N GLU A 111 -6.66 -12.21 -2.59
CA GLU A 111 -6.24 -11.84 -3.95
C GLU A 111 -4.77 -12.20 -4.24
N GLU A 112 -4.13 -12.95 -3.34
CA GLU A 112 -2.71 -13.34 -3.43
C GLU A 112 -1.78 -12.12 -3.57
N ASP A 113 -2.15 -10.98 -2.96
CA ASP A 113 -1.36 -9.76 -2.94
C ASP A 113 -0.07 -9.98 -2.12
N ILE A 114 1.07 -9.79 -2.75
CA ILE A 114 2.38 -10.15 -2.20
C ILE A 114 2.73 -9.34 -0.95
N GLU A 115 2.39 -8.05 -0.93
CA GLU A 115 2.62 -7.17 0.20
C GLU A 115 1.74 -7.56 1.39
N SER A 116 0.47 -7.89 1.14
CA SER A 116 -0.42 -8.40 2.18
C SER A 116 0.07 -9.72 2.79
N ILE A 117 0.60 -10.63 1.97
CA ILE A 117 1.20 -11.89 2.43
C ILE A 117 2.41 -11.59 3.32
N PHE A 118 3.29 -10.70 2.87
CA PHE A 118 4.47 -10.27 3.60
C PHE A 118 4.13 -9.59 4.94
N LEU A 119 3.15 -8.69 4.95
CA LEU A 119 2.71 -8.00 6.16
C LEU A 119 2.05 -8.97 7.14
N PHE A 120 1.19 -9.88 6.68
CA PHE A 120 0.56 -10.86 7.56
C PHE A 120 1.55 -11.86 8.15
N GLU A 121 2.61 -12.22 7.42
CA GLU A 121 3.74 -12.99 7.95
C GLU A 121 4.30 -12.31 9.21
N LYS A 122 4.64 -11.02 9.12
CA LYS A 122 5.16 -10.24 10.23
C LYS A 122 4.16 -10.10 11.37
N ILE A 123 2.89 -9.84 11.04
CA ILE A 123 1.80 -9.67 12.01
C ILE A 123 1.63 -10.95 12.83
N TYR A 124 1.53 -12.12 12.20
CA TYR A 124 1.40 -13.39 12.91
C TYR A 124 2.67 -13.77 13.67
N ARG A 125 3.86 -13.51 13.11
CA ARG A 125 5.13 -13.85 13.76
C ARG A 125 5.31 -13.10 15.07
N ASN A 126 4.90 -11.83 15.10
CA ASN A 126 5.13 -10.93 16.22
C ASN A 126 3.89 -10.68 17.10
N GLY A 127 2.71 -11.17 16.70
CA GLY A 127 1.46 -10.93 17.42
C GLY A 127 1.04 -9.45 17.39
N LEU A 128 1.13 -8.81 16.22
CA LEU A 128 0.86 -7.38 16.07
C LEU A 128 -0.65 -7.15 15.98
N GLY A 129 -1.27 -6.82 17.11
CA GLY A 129 -2.72 -6.58 17.16
C GLY A 129 -3.59 -7.84 17.07
N ILE A 130 -2.96 -9.02 16.95
CA ILE A 130 -3.61 -10.33 17.00
C ILE A 130 -2.75 -11.31 17.81
N ASN A 131 -3.30 -12.48 18.11
CA ASN A 131 -2.53 -13.55 18.76
C ASN A 131 -1.39 -14.03 17.85
N LYS A 132 -0.18 -14.06 18.41
CA LYS A 132 1.01 -14.62 17.76
C LYS A 132 0.74 -16.05 17.28
N ASN A 133 1.09 -16.35 16.03
CA ASN A 133 0.93 -17.67 15.43
C ASN A 133 2.08 -17.99 14.47
N ILE A 134 3.13 -18.62 15.00
CA ILE A 134 4.33 -18.96 14.24
C ILE A 134 4.02 -19.90 13.06
N LYS A 135 3.15 -20.89 13.25
CA LYS A 135 2.80 -21.85 12.19
C LYS A 135 2.17 -21.14 10.97
N LYS A 136 1.27 -20.19 11.20
CA LYS A 136 0.69 -19.37 10.12
C LYS A 136 1.73 -18.47 9.48
N ALA A 137 2.59 -17.84 10.28
CA ALA A 137 3.67 -16.99 9.76
C ALA A 137 4.63 -17.78 8.86
N ASP A 138 5.08 -18.97 9.28
CA ASP A 138 5.96 -19.81 8.48
C ASP A 138 5.28 -20.28 7.18
N SER A 139 3.98 -20.58 7.24
CA SER A 139 3.19 -20.88 6.03
C SER A 139 3.19 -19.71 5.05
N LEU A 140 2.95 -18.49 5.51
CA LEU A 140 2.93 -17.29 4.67
C LEU A 140 4.33 -16.97 4.12
N LYS A 141 5.38 -17.16 4.92
CA LYS A 141 6.76 -16.99 4.49
C LYS A 141 7.12 -17.91 3.32
N ASN A 142 6.66 -19.15 3.37
CA ASN A 142 6.86 -20.10 2.27
C ASN A 142 6.14 -19.63 1.00
N VAL A 143 4.87 -19.21 1.11
CA VAL A 143 4.11 -18.66 -0.02
C VAL A 143 4.84 -17.47 -0.63
N TYR A 144 5.23 -16.49 0.18
CA TYR A 144 6.00 -15.32 -0.27
C TYR A 144 7.29 -15.72 -1.00
N THR A 145 8.05 -16.68 -0.43
CA THR A 145 9.31 -17.14 -1.02
C THR A 145 9.10 -17.81 -2.39
N GLU A 146 8.04 -18.61 -2.55
CA GLU A 146 7.72 -19.22 -3.83
C GLU A 146 7.27 -18.20 -4.87
N MET A 147 6.49 -17.18 -4.47
CA MET A 147 6.10 -16.09 -5.37
C MET A 147 7.31 -15.31 -5.88
N MET A 148 8.24 -14.96 -5.00
CA MET A 148 9.44 -14.20 -5.38
C MET A 148 10.33 -14.97 -6.37
N LYS A 149 10.45 -16.30 -6.26
CA LYS A 149 11.23 -17.11 -7.21
C LYS A 149 10.64 -17.13 -8.63
N ASN A 150 9.33 -16.93 -8.76
CA ASN A 150 8.64 -16.96 -10.05
C ASN A 150 8.62 -15.59 -10.74
N THR A 151 9.30 -14.58 -10.18
CA THR A 151 9.34 -13.21 -10.70
C THR A 151 10.68 -12.88 -11.40
N ASP A 152 11.62 -13.84 -11.43
CA ASP A 152 12.89 -13.81 -12.18
C ASP A 152 12.75 -14.47 -13.57
#